data_AF-A0A4R4F4R6-F1
#
_entry.id   AF-A0A4R4F4R6-F1
#
_cell.length_a   1.000
_cell.length_b   1.000
_cell.length_c   1.000
_cell.angle_alpha   90.00
_cell.angle_beta   90.00
_cell.angle_gamma   90.00
#
_symmetry.space_group_name_H-M   'P 1'
#
loop_
_entity.id
_entity.type
_entity.pdbx_description
1 polymer ?
#
loop_
_entity_poly.entity_id
_entity_poly.type
_entity_poly.pdbx_seq_one_letter_code
_entity_poly.pdbx_strand_id
1 'polypeptide(L)'
;MCTITWRIVAEKETDNQPVEPRLYIVANRDESRTRVRALPPQYFEASDCRLLMPVDPQGQGSWIATNEFGLTVALLNNYEAEAEFHKLEGARSRGLLVKALAGCTNFLAAEKQLNAEDIKRYAPFHLLLFAGAQHPVCWTWNGHKLSQKHLTSGYLSTSAWQSKHIPKVRARYLKDALAKVTNESEHLHLLRSAKPKGGGFGVAMKRNDAMTVSTTTLQITPKQTVMHYFDGHPDEQLTYEQRGEVEYRLDIKDSLYINAQFHGNAPWQTRIQFEALFEEKAPALLASLPKGSLAVIKRVLREKPLNELFSRFDHAPPQAFCDAALNELGVELKVHSESWPSAEQRPIFVCNHPTGGVDGIVLMAALHKRYPELKVAANDVLKQITHLTPWITPVNVFGNKRAALQPLQEVFASGAPLMVFPSGKTARRDGKGQLDDGEWSGVPAKLALKHNRVVVPLHIKAHNSKWFDTLAAIRKRFGVNMNIEMLLLVRELMKPACKQFHLHCAKPLSQSDLSQIVASRIAGELLKQKSYALVGNTP
;
A
#
# COMPACT_ATOMS: atom_id res chain seq x y z
N MET A 1 16.49 -1.16 -20.48
CA MET A 1 15.03 -0.90 -20.44
C MET A 1 14.80 0.59 -20.31
N CYS A 2 13.74 1.11 -20.92
CA CYS A 2 13.50 2.55 -21.00
C CYS A 2 12.08 2.93 -20.61
N THR A 3 11.08 2.08 -20.89
CA THR A 3 9.72 2.26 -20.39
C THR A 3 9.15 0.91 -19.98
N ILE A 4 8.48 0.89 -18.83
CA ILE A 4 7.71 -0.25 -18.33
C ILE A 4 6.33 0.23 -17.89
N THR A 5 5.33 -0.59 -18.11
CA THR A 5 3.96 -0.34 -17.66
C THR A 5 3.37 -1.61 -17.12
N TRP A 6 2.41 -1.46 -16.21
CA TRP A 6 1.71 -2.58 -15.63
C TRP A 6 0.27 -2.24 -15.26
N ARG A 7 -0.58 -3.26 -15.24
CA ARG A 7 -1.99 -3.20 -14.87
C ARG A 7 -2.34 -4.38 -13.99
N ILE A 8 -3.14 -4.13 -12.96
CA ILE A 8 -3.74 -5.19 -12.14
C ILE A 8 -5.22 -5.22 -12.51
N VAL A 9 -5.70 -6.38 -12.95
CA VAL A 9 -7.10 -6.58 -13.33
C VAL A 9 -7.66 -7.71 -12.49
N ALA A 10 -8.92 -7.59 -12.09
CA ALA A 10 -9.64 -8.61 -11.36
C ALA A 10 -10.70 -9.18 -12.33
N GLU A 11 -10.46 -10.38 -12.86
CA GLU A 11 -11.32 -10.99 -13.87
C GLU A 11 -11.92 -12.31 -13.37
N LYS A 12 -13.12 -12.64 -13.84
CA LYS A 12 -13.72 -13.97 -13.67
C LYS A 12 -13.33 -14.83 -14.88
N GLU A 13 -12.82 -16.04 -14.65
CA GLU A 13 -12.65 -17.03 -15.73
C GLU A 13 -13.99 -17.62 -16.18
N THR A 14 -14.94 -17.78 -15.25
CA THR A 14 -16.32 -18.21 -15.51
C THR A 14 -17.25 -17.59 -14.46
N ASP A 15 -18.56 -17.55 -14.71
CA ASP A 15 -19.53 -16.90 -13.80
C ASP A 15 -19.54 -17.47 -12.36
N ASN A 16 -19.09 -18.72 -12.21
CA ASN A 16 -19.05 -19.47 -10.95
C ASN A 16 -17.68 -19.54 -10.26
N GLN A 17 -16.64 -18.85 -10.76
CA GLN A 17 -15.32 -18.85 -10.11
C GLN A 17 -15.01 -17.54 -9.36
N PRO A 18 -14.17 -17.61 -8.30
CA PRO A 18 -13.68 -16.42 -7.62
C PRO A 18 -12.90 -15.54 -8.60
N VAL A 19 -13.01 -14.22 -8.41
CA VAL A 19 -12.26 -13.25 -9.21
C VAL A 19 -10.78 -13.39 -8.84
N GLU A 20 -9.95 -13.86 -9.77
CA GLU A 20 -8.51 -13.99 -9.56
C GLU A 20 -7.80 -12.72 -10.04
N PRO A 21 -6.94 -12.09 -9.20
CA PRO A 21 -6.18 -10.92 -9.63
C PRO A 21 -5.12 -11.36 -10.64
N ARG A 22 -4.97 -10.57 -11.70
CA ARG A 22 -3.97 -10.78 -12.78
C ARG A 22 -3.13 -9.53 -12.92
N LEU A 23 -1.82 -9.71 -13.04
CA LEU A 23 -0.87 -8.63 -13.30
C LEU A 23 -0.31 -8.76 -14.70
N TYR A 24 -0.51 -7.71 -15.49
CA TYR A 24 0.05 -7.58 -16.83
C TYR A 24 1.18 -6.56 -16.78
N ILE A 25 2.37 -6.94 -17.23
CA ILE A 25 3.53 -6.07 -17.35
C ILE A 25 3.94 -6.04 -18.82
N VAL A 26 4.25 -4.85 -19.34
CA VAL A 26 4.85 -4.68 -20.65
C VAL A 26 6.08 -3.78 -20.50
N ALA A 27 7.22 -4.22 -21.03
CA ALA A 27 8.51 -3.54 -20.88
C ALA A 27 9.26 -3.42 -22.21
N ASN A 28 9.69 -2.20 -22.54
CA ASN A 28 10.57 -1.95 -23.68
C ASN A 28 12.03 -1.91 -23.26
N ARG A 29 12.86 -2.67 -23.97
CA ARG A 29 14.31 -2.54 -23.93
C ARG A 29 14.75 -1.63 -25.07
N ASP A 30 15.38 -0.52 -24.71
CA ASP A 30 15.93 0.41 -25.68
C ASP A 30 17.44 0.40 -25.55
N GLU A 31 18.15 0.30 -26.66
CA GLU A 31 19.61 0.19 -26.72
C GLU A 31 20.22 0.88 -27.94
N SER A 32 21.54 1.05 -27.89
CA SER A 32 22.33 1.43 -29.07
C SER A 32 22.07 0.45 -30.22
N ARG A 33 21.96 0.98 -31.44
CA ARG A 33 21.81 0.18 -32.67
C ARG A 33 22.98 -0.77 -32.92
N THR A 34 24.14 -0.48 -32.35
CA THR A 34 25.36 -1.30 -32.47
C THR A 34 25.47 -2.38 -31.38
N ARG A 35 24.58 -2.38 -30.38
CA ARG A 35 24.64 -3.35 -29.29
C ARG A 35 24.10 -4.69 -29.78
N VAL A 36 24.76 -5.77 -29.36
CA VAL A 36 24.33 -7.15 -29.66
C VAL A 36 22.89 -7.36 -29.15
N ARG A 37 22.06 -7.97 -29.99
CA ARG A 37 20.68 -8.37 -29.63
C ARG A 37 20.70 -9.28 -28.41
N ALA A 38 19.68 -9.18 -27.58
CA ALA A 38 19.56 -10.06 -26.43
C ALA A 38 19.14 -11.47 -26.89
N LEU A 39 19.50 -12.48 -26.11
CA LEU A 39 18.94 -13.81 -26.30
C LEU A 39 17.49 -13.82 -25.81
N PRO A 40 16.60 -14.60 -26.46
CA PRO A 40 15.23 -14.75 -26.01
C PRO A 40 15.17 -15.37 -24.61
N PRO A 41 14.00 -15.38 -23.94
CA PRO A 41 13.86 -15.93 -22.61
C PRO A 41 14.38 -17.36 -22.49
N GLN A 42 15.11 -17.62 -21.42
CA GLN A 42 15.66 -18.92 -21.07
C GLN A 42 15.31 -19.24 -19.62
N TYR A 43 15.22 -20.53 -19.32
CA TYR A 43 15.05 -21.03 -17.96
C TYR A 43 16.42 -21.20 -17.32
N PHE A 44 16.55 -20.80 -16.06
CA PHE A 44 17.73 -21.03 -15.24
C PHE A 44 17.32 -21.61 -13.90
N GLU A 45 18.21 -22.41 -13.33
CA GLU A 45 18.12 -22.87 -11.95
C GLU A 45 19.02 -21.98 -11.08
N ALA A 46 18.43 -21.27 -10.13
CA ALA A 46 19.13 -20.76 -8.95
C ALA A 46 18.96 -21.78 -7.82
N SER A 47 19.80 -21.70 -6.77
CA SER A 47 19.92 -22.71 -5.71
C SER A 47 18.58 -23.25 -5.19
N ASP A 48 17.58 -22.38 -5.05
CA ASP A 48 16.26 -22.70 -4.51
C ASP A 48 15.09 -22.25 -5.41
N CYS A 49 15.35 -21.86 -6.67
CA CYS A 49 14.28 -21.42 -7.56
C CYS A 49 14.59 -21.54 -9.05
N ARG A 50 13.57 -21.90 -9.84
CA ARG A 50 13.57 -21.78 -11.29
C ARG A 50 13.16 -20.36 -11.71
N LEU A 51 13.96 -19.76 -12.58
CA LEU A 51 13.75 -18.41 -13.09
C LEU A 51 13.70 -18.37 -14.62
N LEU A 52 12.91 -17.44 -15.15
CA LEU A 52 12.70 -17.20 -16.57
C LEU A 52 13.07 -15.76 -16.90
N MET A 53 14.00 -15.57 -17.84
CA MET A 53 14.43 -14.23 -18.25
C MET A 53 15.08 -14.24 -19.64
N PRO A 54 14.93 -13.17 -20.45
CA PRO A 54 15.81 -12.92 -21.60
C PRO A 54 17.22 -12.56 -21.12
N VAL A 55 18.24 -12.76 -21.96
CA VAL A 55 19.65 -12.62 -21.55
C VAL A 55 20.35 -11.56 -22.36
N ASP A 56 21.02 -10.63 -21.68
CA ASP A 56 22.00 -9.75 -22.32
C ASP A 56 23.32 -10.52 -22.50
N PRO A 57 23.76 -10.82 -23.74
CA PRO A 57 24.95 -11.65 -23.96
C PRO A 57 26.25 -11.01 -23.48
N GLN A 58 26.30 -9.68 -23.38
CA GLN A 58 27.49 -8.98 -22.87
C GLN A 58 27.49 -8.95 -21.34
N GLY A 59 26.33 -8.70 -20.74
CA GLY A 59 26.19 -8.56 -19.29
C GLY A 59 25.92 -9.85 -18.53
N GLN A 60 25.62 -10.95 -19.24
CA GLN A 60 25.20 -12.27 -18.74
C GLN A 60 24.03 -12.24 -17.72
N GLY A 61 23.32 -11.12 -17.69
CA GLY A 61 22.19 -10.85 -16.82
C GLY A 61 20.98 -10.40 -17.62
N SER A 62 19.98 -9.81 -16.95
CA SER A 62 18.76 -9.37 -17.62
C SER A 62 18.29 -8.00 -17.18
N TRP A 63 17.40 -7.39 -17.95
CA TRP A 63 16.65 -6.21 -17.52
C TRP A 63 15.28 -6.59 -16.91
N ILE A 64 14.84 -7.82 -17.09
CA ILE A 64 13.58 -8.32 -16.53
C ILE A 64 13.67 -9.83 -16.28
N ALA A 65 13.26 -10.28 -15.11
CA ALA A 65 13.26 -11.69 -14.76
C ALA A 65 12.06 -12.01 -13.87
N THR A 66 11.53 -13.22 -13.98
CA THR A 66 10.45 -13.74 -13.15
C THR A 66 10.79 -15.14 -12.66
N ASN A 67 10.19 -15.61 -11.57
CA ASN A 67 10.46 -16.93 -11.01
C ASN A 67 9.19 -17.71 -10.63
N GLU A 68 9.37 -18.97 -10.26
CA GLU A 68 8.30 -19.91 -9.92
C GLU A 68 7.53 -19.59 -8.62
N PHE A 69 7.89 -18.49 -7.95
CA PHE A 69 7.13 -17.93 -6.82
C PHE A 69 6.27 -16.74 -7.23
N GLY A 70 6.38 -16.25 -8.47
CA GLY A 70 5.72 -15.02 -8.91
C GLY A 70 6.44 -13.75 -8.46
N LEU A 71 7.72 -13.84 -8.09
CA LEU A 71 8.58 -12.67 -7.88
C LEU A 71 9.12 -12.22 -9.24
N THR A 72 8.80 -10.99 -9.64
CA THR A 72 9.32 -10.39 -10.87
C THR A 72 10.19 -9.18 -10.55
N VAL A 73 11.38 -9.15 -11.14
CA VAL A 73 12.36 -8.08 -11.00
C VAL A 73 12.58 -7.41 -12.35
N ALA A 74 12.42 -6.09 -12.40
CA ALA A 74 12.59 -5.30 -13.62
C ALA A 74 13.51 -4.11 -13.34
N LEU A 75 14.41 -3.77 -14.28
CA LEU A 75 15.40 -2.71 -14.09
C LEU A 75 15.40 -1.70 -15.22
N LEU A 76 15.37 -0.41 -14.85
CA LEU A 76 15.55 0.74 -15.73
C LEU A 76 16.79 1.53 -15.34
N ASN A 77 17.46 2.13 -16.32
CA ASN A 77 18.63 2.97 -16.07
C ASN A 77 18.19 4.34 -15.53
N ASN A 78 18.83 4.84 -14.47
CA ASN A 78 18.52 6.16 -13.91
C ASN A 78 19.43 7.24 -14.55
N TYR A 79 19.08 7.68 -15.76
CA TYR A 79 19.83 8.70 -16.50
C TYR A 79 19.69 10.13 -15.95
N GLU A 80 18.87 10.35 -14.91
CA GLU A 80 18.74 11.65 -14.25
C GLU A 80 19.85 11.89 -13.21
N ALA A 81 20.49 10.82 -12.74
CA ALA A 81 21.61 10.88 -11.83
C ALA A 81 22.85 11.52 -12.47
N GLU A 82 23.74 12.06 -11.64
CA GLU A 82 24.91 12.82 -12.08
C GLU A 82 25.87 11.97 -12.92
N ALA A 83 26.50 12.61 -13.92
CA ALA A 83 27.29 11.94 -14.96
C ALA A 83 28.45 11.10 -14.40
N GLU A 84 29.05 11.52 -13.28
CA GLU A 84 30.16 10.83 -12.63
C GLU A 84 29.82 9.40 -12.18
N PHE A 85 28.56 9.16 -11.78
CA PHE A 85 28.12 7.84 -11.34
C PHE A 85 27.84 6.87 -12.49
N HIS A 86 27.87 7.33 -13.74
CA HIS A 86 27.66 6.47 -14.91
C HIS A 86 28.97 5.89 -15.47
N LYS A 87 30.13 6.45 -15.07
CA LYS A 87 31.46 6.02 -15.52
C LYS A 87 32.26 5.46 -14.35
N LEU A 88 31.85 4.29 -13.88
CA LEU A 88 32.53 3.57 -12.80
C LEU A 88 33.51 2.54 -13.41
N GLU A 89 34.80 2.66 -13.11
CA GLU A 89 35.77 1.61 -13.46
C GLU A 89 35.46 0.33 -12.70
N GLY A 90 35.44 -0.81 -13.38
CA GLY A 90 35.11 -2.11 -12.77
C GLY A 90 33.64 -2.26 -12.34
N ALA A 91 32.72 -1.46 -12.89
CA ALA A 91 31.29 -1.53 -12.58
C ALA A 91 30.72 -2.94 -12.81
N ARG A 92 29.93 -3.42 -11.85
CA ARG A 92 29.19 -4.68 -12.00
C ARG A 92 27.97 -4.44 -12.90
N SER A 93 27.68 -5.41 -13.76
CA SER A 93 26.48 -5.38 -14.60
C SER A 93 25.22 -5.35 -13.72
N ARG A 94 24.40 -4.31 -13.89
CA ARG A 94 23.07 -4.20 -13.27
C ARG A 94 22.17 -5.38 -13.61
N GLY A 95 22.38 -6.02 -14.76
CA GLY A 95 21.58 -7.19 -15.13
C GLY A 95 21.87 -8.42 -14.28
N LEU A 96 23.06 -8.52 -13.68
CA LEU A 96 23.38 -9.57 -12.71
C LEU A 96 22.64 -9.36 -11.40
N LEU A 97 22.40 -8.10 -11.00
CA LEU A 97 21.57 -7.79 -9.83
C LEU A 97 20.13 -8.26 -10.06
N VAL A 98 19.55 -8.03 -11.25
CA VAL A 98 18.22 -8.55 -11.60
C VAL A 98 18.17 -10.07 -11.49
N LYS A 99 19.15 -10.77 -12.08
CA LYS A 99 19.25 -12.23 -12.01
C LYS A 99 19.35 -12.72 -10.55
N ALA A 100 20.18 -12.06 -9.74
CA ALA A 100 20.41 -12.44 -8.36
C ALA A 100 19.14 -12.27 -7.49
N LEU A 101 18.45 -11.13 -7.61
CA LEU A 101 17.24 -10.86 -6.82
C LEU A 101 16.04 -11.69 -7.29
N ALA A 102 15.93 -11.98 -8.59
CA ALA A 102 14.93 -12.92 -9.10
C ALA A 102 15.18 -14.36 -8.63
N GLY A 103 16.40 -14.65 -8.16
CA GLY A 103 16.77 -15.90 -7.50
C GLY A 103 16.17 -16.10 -6.10
N CYS A 104 15.47 -15.09 -5.56
CA CYS A 104 14.89 -15.14 -4.22
C CYS A 104 13.48 -15.74 -4.21
N THR A 105 13.16 -16.48 -3.16
CA THR A 105 11.85 -17.12 -2.99
C THR A 105 10.72 -16.15 -2.67
N ASN A 106 11.03 -14.97 -2.14
CA ASN A 106 10.05 -13.95 -1.82
C ASN A 106 10.66 -12.54 -1.83
N PHE A 107 9.79 -11.53 -1.73
CA PHE A 107 10.17 -10.12 -1.72
C PHE A 107 11.15 -9.78 -0.59
N LEU A 108 10.96 -10.31 0.62
CA LEU A 108 11.80 -9.99 1.78
C LEU A 108 13.22 -10.51 1.60
N ALA A 109 13.38 -11.72 1.05
CA ALA A 109 14.68 -12.25 0.69
C ALA A 109 15.38 -11.37 -0.36
N ALA A 110 14.65 -10.91 -1.39
CA ALA A 110 15.17 -9.96 -2.37
C ALA A 110 15.55 -8.61 -1.76
N GLU A 111 14.73 -8.05 -0.87
CA GLU A 111 15.03 -6.80 -0.14
C GLU A 111 16.27 -6.96 0.73
N LYS A 112 16.37 -8.04 1.51
CA LYS A 112 17.53 -8.33 2.36
C LYS A 112 18.80 -8.45 1.54
N GLN A 113 18.75 -9.16 0.42
CA GLN A 113 19.89 -9.30 -0.49
C GLN A 113 20.29 -7.96 -1.09
N LEU A 114 19.33 -7.18 -1.60
CA LEU A 114 19.60 -5.85 -2.17
C LEU A 114 20.25 -4.91 -1.14
N ASN A 115 19.82 -4.93 0.12
CA ASN A 115 20.42 -4.13 1.19
C ASN A 115 21.82 -4.62 1.61
N ALA A 116 22.14 -5.89 1.36
CA ALA A 116 23.46 -6.46 1.64
C ALA A 116 24.45 -6.27 0.47
N GLU A 117 23.96 -5.96 -0.73
CA GLU A 117 24.78 -5.69 -1.90
C GLU A 117 25.59 -4.38 -1.76
N ASP A 118 26.84 -4.40 -2.23
CA ASP A 118 27.62 -3.17 -2.39
C ASP A 118 27.10 -2.36 -3.59
N ILE A 119 26.06 -1.57 -3.32
CA ILE A 119 25.32 -0.86 -4.36
C ILE A 119 26.17 0.16 -5.13
N LYS A 120 27.29 0.60 -4.55
CA LYS A 120 28.22 1.56 -5.16
C LYS A 120 28.94 1.00 -6.38
N ARG A 121 28.97 -0.33 -6.54
CA ARG A 121 29.55 -1.00 -7.71
C ARG A 121 28.66 -0.95 -8.95
N TYR A 122 27.45 -0.40 -8.83
CA TYR A 122 26.48 -0.32 -9.92
C TYR A 122 26.24 1.14 -10.32
N ALA A 123 26.15 1.39 -11.62
CA ALA A 123 25.66 2.67 -12.14
C ALA A 123 24.20 2.93 -11.66
N PRO A 124 23.74 4.19 -11.54
CA PRO A 124 22.38 4.53 -11.10
C PRO A 124 21.26 3.77 -11.82
N PHE A 125 20.23 3.36 -11.07
CA PHE A 125 19.12 2.58 -11.59
C PHE A 125 17.80 2.77 -10.83
N HIS A 126 16.71 2.37 -11.46
CA HIS A 126 15.44 2.06 -10.82
C HIS A 126 15.18 0.56 -10.96
N LEU A 127 14.89 -0.11 -9.85
CA LEU A 127 14.64 -1.54 -9.76
C LEU A 127 13.24 -1.76 -9.19
N LEU A 128 12.38 -2.38 -9.98
CA LEU A 128 11.00 -2.70 -9.63
C LEU A 128 10.93 -4.14 -9.17
N LEU A 129 10.45 -4.35 -7.95
CA LEU A 129 10.14 -5.66 -7.39
C LEU A 129 8.62 -5.82 -7.34
N PHE A 130 8.10 -6.78 -8.10
CA PHE A 130 6.70 -7.20 -8.08
C PHE A 130 6.59 -8.53 -7.34
N ALA A 131 5.66 -8.63 -6.38
CA ALA A 131 5.37 -9.86 -5.66
C ALA A 131 3.93 -10.29 -5.96
N GLY A 132 3.77 -11.18 -6.93
CA GLY A 132 2.48 -11.55 -7.47
C GLY A 132 1.71 -10.39 -8.10
N ALA A 133 0.36 -10.38 -8.04
CA ALA A 133 -0.47 -9.37 -8.69
C ALA A 133 -0.61 -8.10 -7.85
N GLN A 134 0.54 -7.48 -7.59
CA GLN A 134 0.66 -6.27 -6.81
C GLN A 134 1.41 -5.19 -7.57
N HIS A 135 1.20 -3.96 -7.13
CA HIS A 135 2.02 -2.83 -7.54
C HIS A 135 3.46 -3.02 -7.03
N PRO A 136 4.48 -2.63 -7.82
CA PRO A 136 5.85 -2.87 -7.44
C PRO A 136 6.33 -1.89 -6.37
N VAL A 137 7.31 -2.34 -5.60
CA VAL A 137 8.20 -1.45 -4.87
C VAL A 137 9.37 -1.08 -5.78
N CYS A 138 9.55 0.21 -6.01
CA CYS A 138 10.64 0.77 -6.79
C CYS A 138 11.80 1.19 -5.90
N TRP A 139 12.94 0.52 -6.05
CA TRP A 139 14.22 0.87 -5.46
C TRP A 139 15.01 1.76 -6.41
N THR A 140 15.36 2.96 -5.96
CA THR A 140 16.12 3.93 -6.75
C THR A 140 17.49 4.12 -6.15
N TRP A 141 18.52 3.76 -6.93
CA TRP A 141 19.90 4.15 -6.68
C TRP A 141 20.24 5.35 -7.55
N ASN A 142 20.59 6.48 -6.92
CA ASN A 142 20.92 7.73 -7.62
C ASN A 142 22.42 8.08 -7.62
N GLY A 143 23.28 7.19 -7.12
CA GLY A 143 24.72 7.45 -6.92
C GLY A 143 25.08 7.84 -5.47
N HIS A 144 24.14 8.38 -4.71
CA HIS A 144 24.36 8.80 -3.32
C HIS A 144 23.55 7.99 -2.31
N LYS A 145 22.27 7.73 -2.61
CA LYS A 145 21.32 7.07 -1.71
C LYS A 145 20.55 6.01 -2.48
N LEU A 146 20.40 4.86 -1.83
CA LEU A 146 19.40 3.87 -2.20
C LEU A 146 18.11 4.24 -1.46
N SER A 147 17.06 4.58 -2.21
CA SER A 147 15.72 4.86 -1.68
C SER A 147 14.73 3.87 -2.24
N GLN A 148 13.56 3.75 -1.60
CA GLN A 148 12.48 2.94 -2.12
C GLN A 148 11.16 3.72 -2.12
N LYS A 149 10.25 3.36 -3.02
CA LYS A 149 8.91 3.94 -3.14
C LYS A 149 7.94 2.93 -3.72
N HIS A 150 6.74 2.81 -3.13
CA HIS A 150 5.66 2.02 -3.72
C HIS A 150 5.03 2.76 -4.90
N LEU A 151 4.86 2.12 -6.06
CA LEU A 151 4.34 2.76 -7.27
C LEU A 151 2.94 2.28 -7.62
N THR A 152 1.96 3.18 -7.54
CA THR A 152 0.54 2.87 -7.91
C THR A 152 0.14 3.35 -9.30
N SER A 153 1.01 4.09 -10.00
CA SER A 153 0.68 4.74 -11.28
C SER A 153 0.54 3.79 -12.47
N GLY A 154 1.07 2.57 -12.40
CA GLY A 154 1.03 1.62 -13.53
C GLY A 154 2.08 1.87 -14.61
N TYR A 155 3.03 2.79 -14.41
CA TYR A 155 4.08 3.09 -15.39
C TYR A 155 5.35 3.69 -14.77
N LEU A 156 6.48 3.47 -15.44
CA LEU A 156 7.75 4.16 -15.22
C LEU A 156 8.50 4.30 -16.56
N SER A 157 9.06 5.47 -16.82
CA SER A 157 9.85 5.73 -18.03
C SER A 157 11.13 6.48 -17.68
N THR A 158 12.19 6.22 -18.43
CA THR A 158 13.52 6.82 -18.31
C THR A 158 14.02 7.17 -19.71
N SER A 159 15.05 7.99 -19.86
CA SER A 159 15.64 8.27 -21.18
C SER A 159 17.07 8.77 -21.04
N ALA A 160 17.98 8.26 -21.87
CA ALA A 160 19.36 8.77 -21.96
C ALA A 160 19.42 10.15 -22.62
N TRP A 161 18.46 10.47 -23.49
CA TRP A 161 18.37 11.76 -24.18
C TRP A 161 17.29 12.61 -23.52
N GLN A 162 17.61 13.88 -23.25
CA GLN A 162 16.74 14.80 -22.50
C GLN A 162 16.15 14.13 -21.24
N SER A 163 17.01 13.57 -20.40
CA SER A 163 16.64 12.67 -19.30
C SER A 163 15.61 13.23 -18.34
N LYS A 164 15.53 14.56 -18.18
CA LYS A 164 14.52 15.23 -17.34
C LYS A 164 13.19 15.54 -18.04
N HIS A 165 13.17 15.58 -19.37
CA HIS A 165 12.01 16.03 -20.15
C HIS A 165 11.21 14.86 -20.73
N ILE A 166 11.86 13.90 -21.38
CA ILE A 166 11.19 12.79 -22.08
C ILE A 166 10.39 11.89 -21.13
N PRO A 167 10.93 11.48 -19.97
CA PRO A 167 10.15 10.72 -18.99
C PRO A 167 8.85 11.41 -18.59
N LYS A 168 8.86 12.74 -18.42
CA LYS A 168 7.66 13.53 -18.08
C LYS A 168 6.63 13.54 -19.22
N VAL A 169 7.09 13.68 -20.46
CA VAL A 169 6.23 13.65 -21.65
C VAL A 169 5.57 12.28 -21.80
N ARG A 170 6.35 11.20 -21.70
CA ARG A 170 5.83 9.83 -21.77
C ARG A 170 4.91 9.51 -20.59
N ALA A 171 5.27 9.92 -19.37
CA ALA A 171 4.46 9.73 -18.17
C ALA A 171 3.05 10.34 -18.31
N ARG A 172 2.95 11.57 -18.83
CA ARG A 172 1.66 12.22 -19.07
C ARG A 172 0.81 11.44 -20.08
N TYR A 173 1.43 11.02 -21.18
CA TYR A 173 0.77 10.21 -22.19
C TYR A 173 0.29 8.85 -21.67
N LEU A 174 1.18 8.13 -20.98
CA LEU A 174 0.90 6.80 -20.44
C LEU A 174 -0.20 6.82 -19.40
N LYS A 175 -0.26 7.85 -18.55
CA LYS A 175 -1.33 8.04 -17.57
C LYS A 175 -2.72 8.01 -18.25
N ASP A 176 -2.89 8.79 -19.30
CA ASP A 176 -4.18 8.92 -20.00
C ASP A 176 -4.46 7.71 -20.90
N ALA A 177 -3.43 7.13 -21.50
CA ALA A 177 -3.57 5.99 -22.40
C ALA A 177 -3.86 4.68 -21.66
N LEU A 178 -3.18 4.40 -20.54
CA LEU A 178 -3.38 3.18 -19.74
C LEU A 178 -4.79 3.10 -19.15
N ALA A 179 -5.39 4.24 -18.83
CA ALA A 179 -6.78 4.31 -18.34
C ALA A 179 -7.82 3.85 -19.37
N LYS A 180 -7.46 3.85 -20.67
CA LYS A 180 -8.33 3.45 -21.79
C LYS A 180 -8.08 2.03 -22.27
N VAL A 181 -6.96 1.42 -21.88
CA VAL A 181 -6.64 0.04 -22.24
C VAL A 181 -7.64 -0.88 -21.55
N THR A 182 -8.14 -1.88 -22.26
CA THR A 182 -9.12 -2.85 -21.74
C THR A 182 -8.55 -4.26 -21.70
N ASN A 183 -7.64 -4.59 -22.62
CA ASN A 183 -7.09 -5.93 -22.79
C ASN A 183 -5.56 -5.91 -23.03
N GLU A 184 -4.96 -7.10 -23.06
CA GLU A 184 -3.51 -7.31 -23.20
C GLU A 184 -2.97 -6.82 -24.55
N SER A 185 -3.73 -7.01 -25.62
CA SER A 185 -3.37 -6.59 -26.98
C SER A 185 -3.20 -5.07 -27.06
N GLU A 186 -4.16 -4.33 -26.50
CA GLU A 186 -4.12 -2.88 -26.41
C GLU A 186 -2.95 -2.40 -25.53
N HIS A 187 -2.67 -3.11 -24.44
CA HIS A 187 -1.54 -2.79 -23.55
C HIS A 187 -0.19 -2.97 -24.26
N LEU A 188 -0.03 -4.07 -25.00
CA LEU A 188 1.13 -4.32 -25.84
C LEU A 188 1.25 -3.26 -26.94
N HIS A 189 0.16 -2.94 -27.63
CA HIS A 189 0.15 -1.94 -28.70
C HIS A 189 0.55 -0.55 -28.19
N LEU A 190 0.10 -0.17 -26.99
CA LEU A 190 0.48 1.08 -26.35
C LEU A 190 2.01 1.24 -26.28
N LEU A 191 2.71 0.19 -25.80
CA LEU A 191 4.16 0.23 -25.67
C LEU A 191 4.92 0.10 -26.98
N ARG A 192 4.26 -0.43 -28.00
CA ARG A 192 4.82 -0.56 -29.35
C ARG A 192 4.49 0.62 -30.25
N SER A 193 3.89 1.67 -29.71
CA SER A 193 3.51 2.87 -30.46
C SER A 193 4.62 3.92 -30.49
N ALA A 194 4.71 4.64 -31.61
CA ALA A 194 5.54 5.83 -31.74
C ALA A 194 4.91 7.08 -31.06
N LYS A 195 3.88 6.91 -30.22
CA LYS A 195 3.22 7.99 -29.46
C LYS A 195 3.98 8.24 -28.14
N PRO A 196 3.87 9.42 -27.49
CA PRO A 196 3.03 10.56 -27.83
C PRO A 196 3.52 11.39 -29.02
N LYS A 197 4.81 11.30 -29.33
CA LYS A 197 5.45 11.91 -30.50
C LYS A 197 6.44 10.91 -31.07
N GLY A 198 6.61 10.87 -32.39
CA GLY A 198 7.53 9.93 -33.04
C GLY A 198 8.99 10.13 -32.65
N GLY A 199 9.85 9.26 -33.18
CA GLY A 199 11.29 9.34 -32.97
C GLY A 199 11.71 9.06 -31.51
N GLY A 200 12.56 9.93 -30.94
CA GLY A 200 13.08 9.76 -29.57
C GLY A 200 12.06 10.00 -28.45
N PHE A 201 10.91 10.60 -28.74
CA PHE A 201 9.85 10.87 -27.75
C PHE A 201 8.88 9.70 -27.58
N GLY A 202 8.83 8.79 -28.56
CA GLY A 202 7.87 7.69 -28.59
C GLY A 202 8.11 6.69 -27.47
N VAL A 203 7.07 5.94 -27.08
CA VAL A 203 7.20 4.85 -26.11
C VAL A 203 8.01 3.70 -26.72
N ALA A 204 7.71 3.31 -27.96
CA ALA A 204 8.66 2.65 -28.84
C ALA A 204 9.51 3.75 -29.50
N MET A 205 10.73 3.92 -29.01
CA MET A 205 11.59 5.00 -29.48
C MET A 205 12.42 4.55 -30.67
N LYS A 206 12.63 5.50 -31.59
CA LYS A 206 13.54 5.32 -32.73
C LYS A 206 14.39 6.57 -32.95
N ARG A 207 15.69 6.44 -32.82
CA ARG A 207 16.69 7.49 -33.10
C ARG A 207 17.79 6.92 -33.99
N ASN A 208 18.63 7.81 -34.51
CA ASN A 208 19.74 7.43 -35.39
C ASN A 208 20.80 6.58 -34.67
N ASP A 209 20.98 6.77 -33.37
CA ASP A 209 21.97 6.10 -32.53
C ASP A 209 21.40 4.95 -31.69
N ALA A 210 20.13 5.05 -31.29
CA ALA A 210 19.48 4.09 -30.39
C ALA A 210 18.00 3.86 -30.75
N MET A 211 17.46 2.71 -30.38
CA MET A 211 16.05 2.39 -30.60
C MET A 211 15.54 1.35 -29.61
N THR A 212 14.22 1.20 -29.52
CA THR A 212 13.59 0.04 -28.90
C THR A 212 13.99 -1.21 -29.69
N VAL A 213 14.68 -2.13 -29.03
CA VAL A 213 15.22 -3.35 -29.63
C VAL A 213 14.41 -4.58 -29.24
N SER A 214 13.60 -4.51 -28.20
CA SER A 214 12.66 -5.59 -27.88
C SER A 214 11.55 -5.11 -26.96
N THR A 215 10.42 -5.80 -27.02
CA THR A 215 9.32 -5.68 -26.04
C THR A 215 9.15 -7.01 -25.33
N THR A 216 8.99 -6.99 -24.01
CA THR A 216 8.68 -8.16 -23.18
C THR A 216 7.32 -7.97 -22.54
N THR A 217 6.47 -8.98 -22.59
CA THR A 217 5.22 -9.01 -21.81
C THR A 217 5.29 -10.09 -20.75
N LEU A 218 4.64 -9.84 -19.61
CA LEU A 218 4.39 -10.83 -18.57
C LEU A 218 2.92 -10.76 -18.17
N GLN A 219 2.28 -11.92 -18.17
CA GLN A 219 1.01 -12.14 -17.49
C GLN A 219 1.27 -13.03 -16.29
N ILE A 220 0.92 -12.54 -15.11
CA ILE A 220 1.16 -13.24 -13.86
C ILE A 220 -0.19 -13.48 -13.19
N THR A 221 -0.51 -14.75 -12.94
CA THR A 221 -1.71 -15.22 -12.24
C THR A 221 -1.32 -15.97 -10.97
N PRO A 222 -2.27 -16.45 -10.16
CA PRO A 222 -1.92 -17.30 -9.03
C PRO A 222 -1.25 -18.63 -9.39
N LYS A 223 -1.45 -19.12 -10.61
CA LYS A 223 -1.07 -20.47 -11.02
C LYS A 223 0.17 -20.49 -11.89
N GLN A 224 0.41 -19.43 -12.66
CA GLN A 224 1.50 -19.40 -13.62
C GLN A 224 1.92 -17.98 -13.97
N THR A 225 3.12 -17.88 -14.54
CA THR A 225 3.59 -16.72 -15.29
C THR A 225 3.74 -17.10 -16.76
N VAL A 226 3.20 -16.27 -17.64
CA VAL A 226 3.36 -16.37 -19.09
C VAL A 226 4.17 -15.18 -19.57
N MET A 227 5.30 -15.42 -20.24
CA MET A 227 6.16 -14.40 -20.82
C MET A 227 6.14 -14.50 -22.35
N HIS A 228 5.96 -13.37 -23.03
CA HIS A 228 6.24 -13.25 -24.46
C HIS A 228 7.40 -12.28 -24.71
N TYR A 229 8.23 -12.61 -25.69
CA TYR A 229 9.36 -11.81 -26.10
C TYR A 229 9.27 -11.46 -27.58
N PHE A 230 9.31 -10.17 -27.88
CA PHE A 230 9.25 -9.64 -29.23
C PHE A 230 10.61 -9.01 -29.55
N ASP A 231 11.46 -9.72 -30.31
CA ASP A 231 12.76 -9.20 -30.74
C ASP A 231 12.62 -8.29 -31.95
N GLY A 232 13.27 -7.12 -31.92
CA GLY A 232 13.15 -6.11 -32.97
C GLY A 232 12.37 -4.87 -32.54
N HIS A 233 12.55 -3.81 -33.32
CA HIS A 233 11.69 -2.63 -33.18
C HIS A 233 10.30 -2.91 -33.76
N PRO A 234 9.21 -2.31 -33.25
CA PRO A 234 7.87 -2.56 -33.77
C PRO A 234 7.70 -2.37 -35.28
N ASP A 235 8.35 -1.36 -35.88
CA ASP A 235 8.34 -1.14 -37.33
C ASP A 235 9.04 -2.23 -38.16
N GLU A 236 9.91 -3.03 -37.54
CA GLU A 236 10.71 -4.07 -38.22
C GLU A 236 10.02 -5.45 -38.12
N GLN A 237 8.95 -5.56 -37.34
CA GLN A 237 8.21 -6.79 -37.14
C GLN A 237 6.99 -6.81 -38.08
N LEU A 238 6.88 -7.86 -38.91
CA LEU A 238 5.72 -8.10 -39.77
C LEU A 238 4.43 -8.28 -38.93
N THR A 239 3.27 -8.18 -39.57
CA THR A 239 1.91 -7.94 -39.04
C THR A 239 1.46 -8.76 -37.80
N TYR A 240 0.38 -8.28 -37.16
CA TYR A 240 -0.20 -8.84 -35.92
C TYR A 240 -0.46 -10.36 -35.97
N GLU A 241 -0.74 -10.91 -37.13
CA GLU A 241 -1.14 -12.32 -37.30
C GLU A 241 0.04 -13.28 -37.43
N GLN A 242 1.27 -12.78 -37.59
CA GLN A 242 2.50 -13.59 -37.54
C GLN A 242 3.18 -13.53 -36.15
N ARG A 243 2.43 -13.08 -35.13
CA ARG A 243 2.91 -12.81 -33.77
C ARG A 243 3.10 -14.09 -32.96
N GLY A 244 4.29 -14.21 -32.38
CA GLY A 244 4.59 -15.13 -31.29
C GLY A 244 5.63 -16.14 -31.71
N GLU A 245 6.92 -15.81 -31.60
CA GLU A 245 7.91 -16.85 -31.88
C GLU A 245 7.99 -17.87 -30.75
N VAL A 246 7.82 -17.50 -29.48
CA VAL A 246 7.77 -18.48 -28.39
C VAL A 246 7.03 -17.91 -27.19
N GLU A 247 6.05 -18.66 -26.68
CA GLU A 247 5.47 -18.45 -25.36
C GLU A 247 6.29 -19.21 -24.32
N TYR A 248 6.68 -18.54 -23.25
CA TYR A 248 7.42 -19.14 -22.15
C TYR A 248 6.55 -19.18 -20.90
N ARG A 249 6.37 -20.38 -20.34
CA ARG A 249 5.53 -20.60 -19.17
C ARG A 249 6.38 -21.01 -17.98
N LEU A 250 6.02 -20.45 -16.83
CA LEU A 250 6.59 -20.83 -15.56
C LEU A 250 5.45 -21.06 -14.57
N ASP A 251 5.23 -22.32 -14.22
CA ASP A 251 4.23 -22.69 -13.22
C ASP A 251 4.65 -22.15 -11.85
N ILE A 252 3.67 -21.65 -11.10
CA ILE A 252 3.91 -21.10 -9.77
C ILE A 252 3.68 -22.22 -8.74
N LYS A 253 4.75 -22.68 -8.10
CA LYS A 253 4.73 -23.83 -7.16
C LYS A 253 4.17 -23.46 -5.80
N ASP A 254 4.63 -22.32 -5.27
CA ASP A 254 4.14 -21.73 -4.04
C ASP A 254 3.69 -20.31 -4.35
N SER A 255 2.40 -20.22 -4.62
CA SER A 255 1.76 -19.00 -5.02
C SER A 255 1.95 -17.89 -3.99
N LEU A 256 2.80 -16.90 -4.28
CA LEU A 256 2.75 -15.59 -3.62
C LEU A 256 1.36 -14.94 -3.81
N TYR A 257 0.52 -15.48 -4.69
CA TYR A 257 -0.85 -15.03 -4.90
C TYR A 257 -1.86 -15.62 -3.93
N ILE A 258 -1.93 -16.95 -3.72
CA ILE A 258 -2.84 -17.62 -2.76
C ILE A 258 -2.43 -19.11 -2.72
N ASN A 259 -2.05 -19.64 -1.55
CA ASN A 259 -2.17 -21.09 -1.29
C ASN A 259 -2.83 -21.30 0.09
N ALA A 260 -4.13 -21.61 0.06
CA ALA A 260 -5.02 -21.76 1.21
C ALA A 260 -4.85 -23.10 1.97
N GLN A 261 -3.74 -23.82 1.79
CA GLN A 261 -3.42 -25.04 2.55
C GLN A 261 -2.00 -25.09 3.11
N PHE A 262 -1.24 -24.01 3.01
CA PHE A 262 -0.09 -23.77 3.88
C PHE A 262 -0.47 -22.64 4.84
N HIS A 263 -0.35 -22.88 6.14
CA HIS A 263 -0.27 -21.79 7.10
C HIS A 263 0.89 -20.87 6.69
N GLY A 264 0.56 -19.73 6.06
CA GLY A 264 1.51 -18.68 5.69
C GLY A 264 1.85 -18.64 4.19
N ASN A 265 1.15 -17.78 3.43
CA ASN A 265 1.69 -16.84 2.43
C ASN A 265 0.53 -16.24 1.59
N ALA A 266 0.32 -14.93 1.72
CA ALA A 266 -0.62 -14.09 0.98
C ALA A 266 -0.02 -12.66 0.81
N PRO A 267 -0.60 -11.76 -0.01
CA PRO A 267 0.09 -10.62 -0.62
C PRO A 267 -0.18 -9.23 0.02
N TRP A 268 -0.21 -9.13 1.35
CA TRP A 268 -0.59 -7.87 2.02
C TRP A 268 0.63 -7.14 2.58
N GLN A 269 1.49 -6.64 1.70
CA GLN A 269 2.74 -6.01 2.14
C GLN A 269 2.50 -4.59 2.66
N THR A 270 2.22 -4.47 3.95
CA THR A 270 2.18 -3.16 4.61
C THR A 270 3.60 -2.69 4.88
N ARG A 271 3.99 -1.57 4.26
CA ARG A 271 5.27 -0.90 4.54
C ARG A 271 5.03 0.58 4.78
N ILE A 272 5.11 0.99 6.03
CA ILE A 272 4.99 2.38 6.44
C ILE A 272 6.34 3.08 6.21
N GLN A 273 6.34 4.12 5.39
CA GLN A 273 7.49 4.97 5.14
C GLN A 273 7.17 6.39 5.61
N PHE A 274 7.64 6.76 6.80
CA PHE A 274 7.29 8.07 7.37
C PHE A 274 7.89 9.22 6.56
N GLU A 275 9.06 9.05 5.94
CA GLU A 275 9.65 10.05 5.04
C GLU A 275 8.70 10.40 3.89
N ALA A 276 8.24 9.40 3.12
CA ALA A 276 7.27 9.60 2.04
C ALA A 276 5.93 10.16 2.55
N LEU A 277 5.50 9.73 3.74
CA LEU A 277 4.26 10.19 4.36
C LEU A 277 4.33 11.67 4.79
N PHE A 278 5.48 12.11 5.33
CA PHE A 278 5.73 13.52 5.63
C PHE A 278 5.87 14.35 4.36
N GLU A 279 6.51 13.83 3.29
CA GLU A 279 6.57 14.50 1.98
C GLU A 279 5.18 14.75 1.41
N GLU A 280 4.28 13.77 1.49
CA GLU A 280 2.93 13.86 0.96
C GLU A 280 2.01 14.74 1.83
N LYS A 281 2.02 14.52 3.15
CA LYS A 281 1.02 15.09 4.07
C LYS A 281 1.48 16.36 4.78
N ALA A 282 2.79 16.57 4.92
CA ALA A 282 3.36 17.69 5.66
C ALA A 282 4.68 18.22 5.04
N PRO A 283 4.71 18.57 3.74
CA PRO A 283 5.94 18.98 3.06
C PRO A 283 6.62 20.20 3.69
N ALA A 284 5.83 21.16 4.21
CA ALA A 284 6.37 22.34 4.90
C ALA A 284 7.06 22.01 6.23
N LEU A 285 6.56 21.01 6.96
CA LEU A 285 7.23 20.50 8.16
C LEU A 285 8.55 19.84 7.77
N LEU A 286 8.52 18.97 6.75
CA LEU A 286 9.73 18.28 6.30
C LEU A 286 10.82 19.25 5.82
N ALA A 287 10.43 20.30 5.09
CA ALA A 287 11.36 21.33 4.61
C ALA A 287 11.99 22.17 5.73
N SER A 288 11.33 22.31 6.88
CA SER A 288 11.83 23.08 8.03
C SER A 288 12.63 22.25 9.04
N LEU A 289 12.68 20.93 8.88
CA LEU A 289 13.44 20.06 9.79
C LEU A 289 14.96 20.19 9.60
N PRO A 290 15.75 20.34 10.68
CA PRO A 290 17.21 20.30 10.60
C PRO A 290 17.72 18.98 10.01
N LYS A 291 18.83 19.03 9.25
CA LYS A 291 19.47 17.84 8.67
C LYS A 291 19.70 16.76 9.73
N GLY A 292 19.26 15.54 9.45
CA GLY A 292 19.36 14.40 10.37
C GLY A 292 18.15 14.19 11.30
N SER A 293 17.29 15.21 11.50
CA SER A 293 16.12 15.10 12.38
C SER A 293 15.14 14.03 11.92
N LEU A 294 14.98 13.86 10.60
CA LEU A 294 14.10 12.82 10.05
C LEU A 294 14.57 11.40 10.42
N ALA A 295 15.88 11.15 10.45
CA ALA A 295 16.42 9.86 10.87
C ALA A 295 16.14 9.59 12.36
N VAL A 296 16.21 10.63 13.20
CA VAL A 296 15.84 10.56 14.62
C VAL A 296 14.34 10.30 14.75
N ILE A 297 13.49 11.03 14.02
CA ILE A 297 12.04 10.85 14.03
C ILE A 297 11.66 9.43 13.61
N LYS A 298 12.22 8.89 12.52
CA LYS A 298 11.99 7.50 12.09
C LYS A 298 12.39 6.47 13.15
N ARG A 299 13.48 6.72 13.88
CA ARG A 299 13.92 5.88 15.01
C ARG A 299 12.98 6.01 16.22
N VAL A 300 12.52 7.22 16.53
CA VAL A 300 11.54 7.47 17.60
C VAL A 300 10.23 6.75 17.30
N LEU A 301 9.74 6.89 16.07
CA LEU A 301 8.56 6.20 15.53
C LEU A 301 8.71 4.69 15.40
N ARG A 302 9.93 4.17 15.53
CA ARG A 302 10.25 2.74 15.36
C ARG A 302 9.79 2.20 14.00
N GLU A 303 10.02 2.95 12.92
CA GLU A 303 9.63 2.57 11.55
C GLU A 303 10.09 1.15 11.18
N LYS A 304 11.36 0.82 11.44
CA LYS A 304 11.92 -0.52 11.18
C LYS A 304 11.19 -1.61 11.97
N PRO A 305 11.13 -1.57 13.32
CA PRO A 305 10.35 -2.52 14.10
C PRO A 305 8.87 -2.61 13.72
N LEU A 306 8.24 -1.49 13.34
CA LEU A 306 6.86 -1.47 12.90
C LEU A 306 6.68 -2.25 11.60
N ASN A 307 7.57 -2.04 10.63
CA ASN A 307 7.55 -2.79 9.37
C ASN A 307 7.93 -4.27 9.58
N GLU A 308 8.81 -4.58 10.53
CA GLU A 308 9.09 -5.96 10.95
C GLU A 308 7.85 -6.63 11.56
N LEU A 309 7.08 -5.91 12.39
CA LEU A 309 5.80 -6.41 12.91
C LEU A 309 4.80 -6.63 11.78
N PHE A 310 4.62 -5.64 10.88
CA PHE A 310 3.72 -5.78 9.74
C PHE A 310 4.12 -6.93 8.82
N SER A 311 5.43 -7.20 8.67
CA SER A 311 5.91 -8.31 7.86
C SER A 311 5.43 -9.68 8.34
N ARG A 312 5.14 -9.83 9.64
CA ARG A 312 4.56 -11.06 10.20
C ARG A 312 3.14 -11.31 9.71
N PHE A 313 2.45 -10.26 9.31
CA PHE A 313 1.10 -10.32 8.78
C PHE A 313 1.04 -10.27 7.27
N ASP A 314 2.16 -10.10 6.55
CA ASP A 314 2.14 -10.01 5.08
C ASP A 314 1.30 -11.15 4.48
N HIS A 315 1.35 -12.33 5.13
CA HIS A 315 0.69 -13.57 4.77
C HIS A 315 -0.79 -13.70 5.18
N ALA A 316 -1.29 -12.80 6.01
CA ALA A 316 -2.64 -12.84 6.55
C ALA A 316 -3.60 -12.15 5.58
N PRO A 317 -4.69 -12.80 5.15
CA PRO A 317 -5.73 -12.09 4.41
C PRO A 317 -6.30 -10.95 5.27
N PRO A 318 -6.87 -9.89 4.68
CA PRO A 318 -7.41 -8.77 5.42
C PRO A 318 -8.37 -9.26 6.51
N GLN A 319 -9.27 -10.18 6.17
CA GLN A 319 -10.26 -10.72 7.08
C GLN A 319 -9.65 -11.36 8.35
N ALA A 320 -8.43 -11.89 8.26
CA ALA A 320 -7.71 -12.48 9.40
C ALA A 320 -6.71 -11.50 10.06
N PHE A 321 -6.39 -10.38 9.40
CA PHE A 321 -5.37 -9.43 9.86
C PHE A 321 -5.65 -8.92 11.27
N CYS A 322 -6.88 -8.50 11.56
CA CYS A 322 -7.19 -7.91 12.87
C CYS A 322 -7.07 -8.95 13.99
N ASP A 323 -7.59 -10.16 13.79
CA ASP A 323 -7.47 -11.25 14.76
C ASP A 323 -6.01 -11.67 14.96
N ALA A 324 -5.24 -11.82 13.87
CA ALA A 324 -3.82 -12.14 13.92
C ALA A 324 -3.01 -11.04 14.64
N ALA A 325 -3.32 -9.77 14.37
CA ALA A 325 -2.69 -8.65 15.01
C ALA A 325 -2.97 -8.61 16.51
N LEU A 326 -4.20 -8.90 16.96
CA LEU A 326 -4.50 -8.99 18.39
C LEU A 326 -3.71 -10.12 19.06
N ASN A 327 -3.65 -11.30 18.44
CA ASN A 327 -2.90 -12.44 18.96
C ASN A 327 -1.40 -12.13 19.09
N GLU A 328 -0.81 -11.55 18.05
CA GLU A 328 0.61 -11.15 18.04
C GLU A 328 0.92 -10.08 19.11
N LEU A 329 -0.02 -9.16 19.31
CA LEU A 329 0.08 -8.15 20.37
C LEU A 329 -0.25 -8.72 21.76
N GLY A 330 -0.67 -9.98 21.88
CA GLY A 330 -1.11 -10.61 23.12
C GLY A 330 -2.33 -9.94 23.75
N VAL A 331 -3.22 -9.38 22.91
CA VAL A 331 -4.43 -8.68 23.34
C VAL A 331 -5.62 -9.63 23.33
N GLU A 332 -6.25 -9.78 24.50
CA GLU A 332 -7.49 -10.51 24.69
C GLU A 332 -8.69 -9.55 24.65
N LEU A 333 -9.71 -9.91 23.88
CA LEU A 333 -10.93 -9.13 23.74
C LEU A 333 -12.12 -9.87 24.37
N LYS A 334 -12.80 -9.21 25.32
CA LYS A 334 -14.08 -9.64 25.87
C LYS A 334 -15.19 -8.71 25.38
N VAL A 335 -16.19 -9.28 24.70
CA VAL A 335 -17.32 -8.53 24.16
C VAL A 335 -18.53 -8.70 25.09
N HIS A 336 -19.01 -7.60 25.65
CA HIS A 336 -20.20 -7.51 26.49
C HIS A 336 -21.32 -6.86 25.67
N SER A 337 -22.26 -7.65 25.17
CA SER A 337 -23.37 -7.17 24.37
C SER A 337 -24.66 -7.86 24.78
N GLU A 338 -25.73 -7.09 24.92
CA GLU A 338 -27.07 -7.63 25.15
C GLU A 338 -27.80 -7.97 23.84
N SER A 339 -27.52 -7.22 22.75
CA SER A 339 -28.15 -7.39 21.45
C SER A 339 -27.37 -6.67 20.35
N TRP A 340 -27.38 -7.23 19.13
CA TRP A 340 -26.77 -6.63 17.94
C TRP A 340 -27.85 -6.37 16.88
N PRO A 341 -27.89 -5.19 16.25
CA PRO A 341 -28.81 -4.92 15.15
C PRO A 341 -28.49 -5.79 13.93
N SER A 342 -29.46 -6.00 13.05
CA SER A 342 -29.19 -6.64 11.76
C SER A 342 -28.44 -5.69 10.81
N ALA A 343 -27.79 -6.23 9.79
CA ALA A 343 -27.04 -5.42 8.83
C ALA A 343 -27.96 -4.52 7.99
N GLU A 344 -29.19 -4.98 7.73
CA GLU A 344 -30.24 -4.27 6.99
C GLU A 344 -30.68 -2.98 7.70
N GLN A 345 -30.49 -2.90 9.02
CA GLN A 345 -30.73 -1.69 9.81
C GLN A 345 -29.61 -0.63 9.64
N ARG A 346 -28.60 -0.94 8.82
CA ARG A 346 -27.49 -0.05 8.42
C ARG A 346 -26.80 0.60 9.64
N PRO A 347 -26.37 -0.19 10.64
CA PRO A 347 -25.93 0.36 11.92
C PRO A 347 -24.70 1.25 11.78
N ILE A 348 -24.64 2.26 12.66
CA ILE A 348 -23.48 3.13 12.86
C ILE A 348 -23.01 2.93 14.29
N PHE A 349 -21.83 2.35 14.43
CA PHE A 349 -21.15 2.12 15.70
C PHE A 349 -20.33 3.35 16.06
N VAL A 350 -20.67 3.98 17.19
CA VAL A 350 -19.93 5.12 17.74
C VAL A 350 -19.22 4.71 19.01
N CYS A 351 -17.90 4.96 19.11
CA CYS A 351 -17.08 4.45 20.20
C CYS A 351 -16.11 5.50 20.74
N ASN A 352 -15.71 5.37 22.01
CA ASN A 352 -14.57 6.07 22.59
C ASN A 352 -13.25 5.48 22.04
N HIS A 353 -12.16 6.25 22.14
CA HIS A 353 -10.88 5.88 21.53
C HIS A 353 -9.71 5.85 22.54
N PRO A 354 -9.71 4.95 23.54
CA PRO A 354 -8.75 5.03 24.65
C PRO A 354 -7.29 4.76 24.30
N THR A 355 -7.01 3.94 23.28
CA THR A 355 -5.65 3.49 22.96
C THR A 355 -5.16 3.92 21.58
N GLY A 356 -6.06 4.33 20.68
CA GLY A 356 -5.70 4.67 19.31
C GLY A 356 -5.74 3.47 18.38
N GLY A 357 -4.62 3.16 17.73
CA GLY A 357 -4.58 2.13 16.68
C GLY A 357 -5.12 0.76 17.11
N VAL A 358 -4.90 0.35 18.37
CA VAL A 358 -5.39 -0.93 18.90
C VAL A 358 -6.91 -0.94 19.01
N ASP A 359 -7.57 0.17 19.36
CA ASP A 359 -9.03 0.26 19.42
C ASP A 359 -9.65 -0.05 18.05
N GLY A 360 -9.04 0.48 16.98
CA GLY A 360 -9.47 0.20 15.62
C GLY A 360 -9.39 -1.29 15.30
N ILE A 361 -8.27 -1.93 15.62
CA ILE A 361 -8.06 -3.37 15.41
C ILE A 361 -9.07 -4.19 16.23
N VAL A 362 -9.28 -3.84 17.50
CA VAL A 362 -10.23 -4.49 18.40
C VAL A 362 -11.66 -4.41 17.87
N LEU A 363 -12.12 -3.22 17.47
CA LEU A 363 -13.47 -3.05 16.95
C LEU A 363 -13.66 -3.75 15.61
N MET A 364 -12.67 -3.67 14.70
CA MET A 364 -12.73 -4.40 13.42
C MET A 364 -12.79 -5.91 13.66
N ALA A 365 -11.94 -6.47 14.52
CA ALA A 365 -11.96 -7.89 14.88
C ALA A 365 -13.31 -8.33 15.48
N ALA A 366 -13.96 -7.48 16.28
CA ALA A 366 -15.27 -7.76 16.85
C ALA A 366 -16.40 -7.66 15.82
N LEU A 367 -16.42 -6.57 15.04
CA LEU A 367 -17.54 -6.20 14.20
C LEU A 367 -17.52 -6.90 12.84
N HIS A 368 -16.37 -7.10 12.20
CA HIS A 368 -16.30 -7.75 10.87
C HIS A 368 -16.79 -9.19 10.87
N LYS A 369 -16.67 -9.90 11.98
CA LYS A 369 -17.24 -11.25 12.16
C LYS A 369 -18.75 -11.28 11.96
N ARG A 370 -19.43 -10.16 12.25
CA ARG A 370 -20.89 -10.00 12.14
C ARG A 370 -21.33 -9.12 10.98
N TYR A 371 -20.47 -8.19 10.56
CA TYR A 371 -20.71 -7.23 9.50
C TYR A 371 -19.53 -7.26 8.50
N PRO A 372 -19.48 -8.24 7.59
CA PRO A 372 -18.36 -8.38 6.63
C PRO A 372 -18.13 -7.11 5.78
N GLU A 373 -19.20 -6.38 5.47
CA GLU A 373 -19.19 -5.15 4.68
C GLU A 373 -18.93 -3.87 5.50
N LEU A 374 -18.56 -3.99 6.78
CA LEU A 374 -18.30 -2.84 7.65
C LEU A 374 -17.23 -1.92 7.05
N LYS A 375 -17.54 -0.62 6.99
CA LYS A 375 -16.61 0.45 6.63
C LYS A 375 -16.22 1.28 7.84
N VAL A 376 -14.95 1.67 7.88
CA VAL A 376 -14.36 2.46 8.94
C VAL A 376 -14.11 3.87 8.43
N ALA A 377 -14.74 4.85 9.07
CA ALA A 377 -14.54 6.25 8.78
C ALA A 377 -13.25 6.74 9.46
N ALA A 378 -12.15 6.80 8.71
CA ALA A 378 -10.84 7.17 9.26
C ALA A 378 -9.99 8.01 8.30
N ASN A 379 -8.85 8.47 8.81
CA ASN A 379 -7.87 9.24 8.05
C ASN A 379 -7.27 8.40 6.91
N ASP A 380 -6.98 9.04 5.78
CA ASP A 380 -6.43 8.41 4.59
C ASP A 380 -5.03 7.81 4.80
N VAL A 381 -4.28 8.28 5.81
CA VAL A 381 -3.03 7.68 6.27
C VAL A 381 -3.17 6.19 6.58
N LEU A 382 -4.33 5.73 7.07
CA LEU A 382 -4.52 4.31 7.37
C LEU A 382 -4.56 3.41 6.12
N LYS A 383 -4.75 3.98 4.91
CA LYS A 383 -4.65 3.22 3.65
C LYS A 383 -3.24 2.74 3.33
N GLN A 384 -2.23 3.25 4.04
CA GLN A 384 -0.87 2.73 3.96
C GLN A 384 -0.76 1.33 4.58
N ILE A 385 -1.72 0.95 5.43
CA ILE A 385 -1.87 -0.42 5.92
C ILE A 385 -2.74 -1.15 4.91
N THR A 386 -2.10 -1.84 3.97
CA THR A 386 -2.73 -2.53 2.83
C THR A 386 -3.86 -3.47 3.25
N HIS A 387 -3.69 -4.15 4.39
CA HIS A 387 -4.71 -5.01 4.99
C HIS A 387 -6.00 -4.27 5.33
N LEU A 388 -5.92 -2.99 5.73
CA LEU A 388 -7.10 -2.22 6.15
C LEU A 388 -7.81 -1.54 4.97
N THR A 389 -7.11 -1.33 3.85
CA THR A 389 -7.58 -0.57 2.68
C THR A 389 -8.99 -0.92 2.20
N PRO A 390 -9.42 -2.21 2.15
CA PRO A 390 -10.78 -2.56 1.72
C PRO A 390 -11.89 -2.00 2.62
N TRP A 391 -11.59 -1.67 3.88
CA TRP A 391 -12.58 -1.22 4.85
C TRP A 391 -12.44 0.27 5.21
N ILE A 392 -11.27 0.88 4.96
CA ILE A 392 -11.07 2.30 5.25
C ILE A 392 -11.78 3.17 4.20
N THR A 393 -12.78 3.89 4.66
CA THR A 393 -13.31 5.06 3.97
C THR A 393 -12.48 6.27 4.38
N PRO A 394 -11.73 6.89 3.46
CA PRO A 394 -10.95 8.08 3.76
C PRO A 394 -11.91 9.24 3.98
N VAL A 395 -11.94 9.74 5.21
CA VAL A 395 -12.69 10.94 5.55
C VAL A 395 -11.74 11.83 6.32
N ASN A 396 -11.72 13.11 5.94
CA ASN A 396 -10.94 14.10 6.66
C ASN A 396 -11.75 14.52 7.89
N VAL A 397 -11.96 13.56 8.81
CA VAL A 397 -13.05 13.61 9.81
C VAL A 397 -12.94 14.83 10.72
N PHE A 398 -11.75 15.43 10.85
CA PHE A 398 -11.48 16.53 11.78
C PHE A 398 -10.61 17.66 11.19
N GLY A 399 -10.71 17.90 9.88
CA GLY A 399 -10.08 19.02 9.16
C GLY A 399 -11.09 20.03 8.57
N ASN A 400 -10.59 20.97 7.76
CA ASN A 400 -11.33 22.15 7.26
C ASN A 400 -12.76 21.82 6.73
N LYS A 401 -13.77 22.50 7.31
CA LYS A 401 -15.18 22.05 7.41
C LYS A 401 -15.97 21.87 6.10
N ARG A 402 -15.49 22.36 4.95
CA ARG A 402 -16.25 22.30 3.67
C ARG A 402 -15.84 21.18 2.73
N ALA A 403 -14.56 20.83 2.65
CA ALA A 403 -14.06 19.79 1.73
C ALA A 403 -14.22 18.35 2.26
N ALA A 404 -14.46 18.18 3.56
CA ALA A 404 -14.53 16.89 4.23
C ALA A 404 -15.94 16.26 4.32
N LEU A 405 -16.99 17.06 4.10
CA LEU A 405 -18.37 16.62 4.35
C LEU A 405 -18.93 15.71 3.25
N GLN A 406 -18.49 15.87 2.01
CA GLN A 406 -19.07 15.16 0.88
C GLN A 406 -18.76 13.65 0.88
N PRO A 407 -17.50 13.19 1.07
CA PRO A 407 -17.22 11.75 1.19
C PRO A 407 -17.90 11.11 2.40
N LEU A 408 -18.02 11.86 3.51
CA LEU A 408 -18.72 11.40 4.70
C LEU A 408 -20.22 11.22 4.44
N GLN A 409 -20.86 12.15 3.72
CA GLN A 409 -22.27 12.04 3.35
C GLN A 409 -22.54 10.84 2.43
N GLU A 410 -21.69 10.62 1.43
CA GLU A 410 -21.82 9.47 0.51
C GLU A 410 -21.75 8.14 1.26
N VAL A 411 -20.84 8.03 2.23
CA VAL A 411 -20.67 6.80 3.01
C VAL A 411 -21.83 6.58 3.97
N PHE A 412 -22.35 7.64 4.58
CA PHE A 412 -23.58 7.55 5.38
C PHE A 412 -24.81 7.25 4.52
N ALA A 413 -24.84 7.65 3.25
CA ALA A 413 -25.90 7.27 2.32
C ALA A 413 -25.83 5.79 1.92
N SER A 414 -24.67 5.14 1.99
CA SER A 414 -24.49 3.73 1.60
C SER A 414 -25.29 2.74 2.48
N GLY A 415 -25.40 1.49 2.01
CA GLY A 415 -25.99 0.37 2.76
C GLY A 415 -25.03 -0.26 3.79
N ALA A 416 -23.74 0.03 3.73
CA ALA A 416 -22.73 -0.64 4.56
C ALA A 416 -22.81 -0.20 6.02
N PRO A 417 -22.69 -1.12 7.01
CA PRO A 417 -22.45 -0.78 8.42
C PRO A 417 -21.23 0.13 8.58
N LEU A 418 -21.27 1.07 9.54
CA LEU A 418 -20.19 2.05 9.73
C LEU A 418 -19.63 2.03 11.14
N MET A 419 -18.32 2.25 11.26
CA MET A 419 -17.62 2.46 12.51
C MET A 419 -17.00 3.87 12.54
N VAL A 420 -17.25 4.61 13.62
CA VAL A 420 -16.82 6.02 13.78
C VAL A 420 -16.34 6.29 15.20
N PHE A 421 -15.21 6.99 15.33
CA PHE A 421 -14.74 7.59 16.59
C PHE A 421 -15.10 9.09 16.60
N PRO A 422 -16.15 9.54 17.32
CA PRO A 422 -16.70 10.89 17.14
C PRO A 422 -15.80 12.03 17.65
N SER A 423 -14.85 11.73 18.55
CA SER A 423 -13.89 12.70 19.10
C SER A 423 -12.72 12.99 18.16
N GLY A 424 -12.36 12.03 17.30
CA GLY A 424 -11.21 12.14 16.41
C GLY A 424 -9.85 12.14 17.08
N LYS A 425 -9.81 11.88 18.38
CA LYS A 425 -8.61 11.92 19.21
C LYS A 425 -8.63 10.74 20.17
N THR A 426 -7.44 10.33 20.60
CA THR A 426 -7.31 9.28 21.61
C THR A 426 -7.58 9.84 23.01
N ALA A 427 -8.16 9.02 23.89
CA ALA A 427 -8.42 9.39 25.28
C ALA A 427 -7.13 9.69 26.05
N ARG A 428 -7.29 10.54 27.07
CA ARG A 428 -6.20 10.96 27.96
C ARG A 428 -6.72 10.97 29.38
N ARG A 429 -5.82 10.75 30.34
CA ARG A 429 -6.14 10.98 31.73
C ARG A 429 -6.26 12.47 32.01
N ASP A 430 -7.38 12.87 32.61
CA ASP A 430 -7.56 14.21 33.14
C ASP A 430 -6.75 14.39 34.45
N GLY A 431 -6.81 15.61 35.03
CA GLY A 431 -6.14 15.90 36.30
C GLY A 431 -6.62 15.08 37.50
N LYS A 432 -7.72 14.33 37.34
CA LYS A 432 -8.32 13.42 38.34
C LYS A 432 -8.03 11.95 38.03
N GLY A 433 -7.27 11.66 36.96
CA GLY A 433 -6.88 10.32 36.56
C GLY A 433 -7.90 9.55 35.71
N GLN A 434 -9.04 10.17 35.35
CA GLN A 434 -10.10 9.57 34.53
C GLN A 434 -9.77 9.70 33.04
N LEU A 435 -10.02 8.63 32.28
CA LEU A 435 -9.81 8.62 30.82
C LEU A 435 -10.98 9.29 30.11
N ASP A 436 -10.68 10.32 29.31
CA ASP A 436 -11.65 11.06 28.52
C ASP A 436 -11.06 11.39 27.13
N ASP A 437 -11.81 11.14 26.05
CA ASP A 437 -11.43 11.39 24.66
C ASP A 437 -11.83 12.76 24.10
N GLY A 438 -12.29 13.66 24.96
CA GLY A 438 -12.66 15.03 24.66
C GLY A 438 -14.09 15.17 24.12
N GLU A 439 -14.31 16.28 23.42
CA GLU A 439 -15.62 16.62 22.85
C GLU A 439 -15.97 15.71 21.67
N TRP A 440 -17.17 15.13 21.70
CA TRP A 440 -17.68 14.31 20.61
C TRP A 440 -18.40 15.15 19.55
N SER A 441 -18.17 14.87 18.27
CA SER A 441 -18.94 15.50 17.18
C SER A 441 -20.38 14.95 17.13
N GLY A 442 -21.36 15.85 17.02
CA GLY A 442 -22.76 15.47 16.76
C GLY A 442 -23.07 15.13 15.29
N VAL A 443 -22.10 15.23 14.37
CA VAL A 443 -22.30 14.97 12.93
C VAL A 443 -22.77 13.54 12.65
N PRO A 444 -22.20 12.47 13.26
CA PRO A 444 -22.67 11.11 13.05
C PRO A 444 -24.15 10.92 13.42
N ALA A 445 -24.61 11.52 14.52
CA ALA A 445 -26.02 11.47 14.92
C ALA A 445 -26.94 12.13 13.87
N LYS A 446 -26.55 13.33 13.42
CA LYS A 446 -27.30 14.10 12.42
C LYS A 446 -27.41 13.36 11.09
N LEU A 447 -26.31 12.76 10.63
CA LEU A 447 -26.30 11.98 9.40
C LEU A 447 -27.05 10.65 9.55
N ALA A 448 -26.97 10.01 10.72
CA ALA A 448 -27.74 8.81 11.01
C ALA A 448 -29.24 9.07 10.90
N LEU A 449 -29.72 10.15 11.53
CA LEU A 449 -31.13 10.56 11.46
C LEU A 449 -31.55 10.89 10.03
N LYS A 450 -30.73 11.66 9.30
CA LYS A 450 -30.99 12.04 7.90
C LYS A 450 -31.13 10.83 6.97
N HIS A 451 -30.34 9.78 7.18
CA HIS A 451 -30.30 8.60 6.30
C HIS A 451 -31.07 7.40 6.86
N ASN A 452 -31.88 7.60 7.89
CA ASN A 452 -32.67 6.58 8.58
C ASN A 452 -31.84 5.36 9.00
N ARG A 453 -30.74 5.62 9.72
CA ARG A 453 -29.78 4.61 10.18
C ARG A 453 -29.86 4.44 11.68
N VAL A 454 -29.60 3.23 12.15
CA VAL A 454 -29.56 2.92 13.57
C VAL A 454 -28.19 3.27 14.16
N VAL A 455 -28.17 3.93 15.33
CA VAL A 455 -26.93 4.27 16.04
C VAL A 455 -26.74 3.33 17.22
N VAL A 456 -25.54 2.77 17.36
CA VAL A 456 -25.16 1.87 18.45
C VAL A 456 -23.96 2.46 19.20
N PRO A 457 -24.18 2.98 20.42
CA PRO A 457 -23.08 3.37 21.29
C PRO A 457 -22.27 2.15 21.74
N LEU A 458 -20.95 2.24 21.60
CA LEU A 458 -19.97 1.27 22.06
C LEU A 458 -19.02 1.93 23.06
N HIS A 459 -18.45 1.15 23.97
CA HIS A 459 -17.40 1.62 24.86
C HIS A 459 -16.30 0.58 25.04
N ILE A 460 -15.05 0.99 24.85
CA ILE A 460 -13.86 0.20 25.12
C ILE A 460 -13.31 0.60 26.49
N LYS A 461 -13.24 -0.36 27.41
CA LYS A 461 -12.46 -0.23 28.65
C LYS A 461 -11.05 -0.73 28.38
N ALA A 462 -10.12 0.19 28.19
CA ALA A 462 -8.69 -0.04 28.04
C ALA A 462 -7.92 1.25 28.38
N HIS A 463 -6.58 1.17 28.46
CA HIS A 463 -5.75 2.34 28.68
C HIS A 463 -4.37 2.20 28.01
N ASN A 464 -3.77 3.33 27.64
CA ASN A 464 -2.36 3.40 27.24
C ASN A 464 -1.44 3.39 28.46
N SER A 465 -0.13 3.31 28.24
CA SER A 465 0.86 3.44 29.31
C SER A 465 0.82 4.85 29.94
N LYS A 466 1.17 4.94 31.23
CA LYS A 466 1.29 6.25 31.94
C LYS A 466 2.30 7.20 31.28
N TRP A 467 3.23 6.65 30.50
CA TRP A 467 4.27 7.43 29.81
C TRP A 467 3.70 8.24 28.63
N PHE A 468 2.67 7.72 27.96
CA PHE A 468 1.91 8.45 26.94
C PHE A 468 1.22 9.70 27.53
N ASP A 469 0.54 9.55 28.67
CA ASP A 469 -0.09 10.65 29.40
C ASP A 469 0.96 11.69 29.91
N THR A 470 2.12 11.20 30.35
CA THR A 470 3.21 12.06 30.87
C THR A 470 3.78 12.96 29.78
N LEU A 471 4.01 12.43 28.58
CA LEU A 471 4.54 13.22 27.46
C LEU A 471 3.53 14.23 26.92
N ALA A 472 2.24 13.89 26.97
CA ALA A 472 1.17 14.83 26.68
C ALA A 472 1.17 16.04 27.64
N ALA A 473 1.31 15.77 28.94
CA ALA A 473 1.40 16.80 29.96
C ALA A 473 2.65 17.68 29.80
N ILE A 474 3.81 17.06 29.50
CA ILE A 474 5.07 17.76 29.20
C ILE A 474 4.91 18.66 27.98
N ARG A 475 4.33 18.17 26.87
CA ARG A 475 4.09 18.97 25.66
C ARG A 475 3.25 20.20 25.94
N LYS A 476 2.15 20.04 26.69
CA LYS A 476 1.26 21.14 27.08
C LYS A 476 1.99 22.16 27.98
N ARG A 477 2.87 21.67 28.87
CA ARG A 477 3.71 22.51 29.76
C ARG A 477 4.77 23.32 29.00
N PHE A 478 5.30 22.80 27.90
CA PHE A 478 6.34 23.47 27.09
C PHE A 478 5.82 24.16 25.82
N GLY A 479 4.50 24.25 25.61
CA GLY A 479 3.90 25.04 24.51
C GLY A 479 4.14 24.50 23.10
N VAL A 480 4.47 23.21 22.95
CA VAL A 480 4.77 22.63 21.62
C VAL A 480 3.46 22.31 20.87
N ASN A 481 3.19 23.05 19.80
CA ASN A 481 1.98 22.92 18.96
C ASN A 481 1.94 21.65 18.10
N MET A 482 3.09 21.03 17.83
CA MET A 482 3.16 19.79 17.04
C MET A 482 2.66 18.60 17.87
N ASN A 483 1.71 17.83 17.33
CA ASN A 483 1.14 16.65 18.00
C ASN A 483 2.10 15.44 17.97
N ILE A 484 3.28 15.62 18.59
CA ILE A 484 4.38 14.65 18.70
C ILE A 484 3.91 13.33 19.32
N GLU A 485 2.85 13.38 20.12
CA GLU A 485 2.28 12.22 20.79
C GLU A 485 1.67 11.20 19.82
N MET A 486 1.21 11.62 18.64
CA MET A 486 0.83 10.68 17.59
C MET A 486 2.01 9.82 17.13
N LEU A 487 3.24 10.34 17.25
CA LEU A 487 4.47 9.59 16.94
C LEU A 487 4.76 8.49 17.99
N LEU A 488 4.10 8.55 19.15
CA LEU A 488 4.25 7.57 20.22
C LEU A 488 3.13 6.54 20.24
N LEU A 489 1.99 6.82 19.58
CA LEU A 489 0.93 5.83 19.38
C LEU A 489 1.42 4.59 18.63
N VAL A 490 2.41 4.73 17.75
CA VAL A 490 3.06 3.57 17.10
C VAL A 490 3.76 2.69 18.14
N ARG A 491 4.39 3.29 19.16
CA ARG A 491 5.04 2.52 20.23
C ARG A 491 4.02 1.82 21.11
N GLU A 492 2.95 2.51 21.48
CA GLU A 492 1.84 1.94 22.27
C GLU A 492 1.14 0.82 21.48
N LEU A 493 0.94 0.99 20.17
CA LEU A 493 0.41 -0.06 19.28
C LEU A 493 1.30 -1.31 19.30
N MET A 494 2.61 -1.13 19.16
CA MET A 494 3.56 -2.25 19.12
C MET A 494 3.72 -2.97 20.46
N LYS A 495 3.54 -2.25 21.57
CA LYS A 495 3.64 -2.82 22.92
C LYS A 495 2.49 -2.30 23.79
N PRO A 496 1.25 -2.80 23.57
CA PRO A 496 0.11 -2.34 24.34
C PRO A 496 0.34 -2.59 25.82
N ALA A 497 0.19 -1.54 26.63
CA ALA A 497 0.32 -1.62 28.08
C ALA A 497 -0.85 -2.41 28.70
N CYS A 498 -2.04 -2.26 28.12
CA CYS A 498 -3.22 -3.06 28.44
C CYS A 498 -3.28 -4.28 27.51
N LYS A 499 -3.47 -5.48 28.08
CA LYS A 499 -3.68 -6.72 27.31
C LYS A 499 -5.13 -7.20 27.32
N GLN A 500 -5.97 -6.70 28.23
CA GLN A 500 -7.36 -7.09 28.33
C GLN A 500 -8.27 -5.95 27.91
N PHE A 501 -8.94 -6.10 26.78
CA PHE A 501 -9.89 -5.12 26.25
C PHE A 501 -11.30 -5.62 26.52
N HIS A 502 -12.13 -4.76 27.11
CA HIS A 502 -13.55 -5.03 27.27
C HIS A 502 -14.34 -4.10 26.36
N LEU A 503 -15.05 -4.68 25.38
CA LEU A 503 -15.93 -3.94 24.49
C LEU A 503 -17.37 -4.08 24.98
N HIS A 504 -17.96 -2.98 25.45
CA HIS A 504 -19.34 -2.90 25.86
C HIS A 504 -20.19 -2.33 24.72
N CYS A 505 -21.32 -2.98 24.43
CA CYS A 505 -22.23 -2.61 23.36
C CYS A 505 -23.60 -2.27 23.94
N ALA A 506 -24.08 -1.05 23.71
CA ALA A 506 -25.41 -0.60 24.11
C ALA A 506 -26.50 -1.24 23.23
N LYS A 507 -27.75 -1.19 23.71
CA LYS A 507 -28.90 -1.38 22.82
C LYS A 507 -28.91 -0.29 21.74
N PRO A 508 -29.33 -0.64 20.51
CA PRO A 508 -29.46 0.36 19.45
C PRO A 508 -30.43 1.47 19.85
N LEU A 509 -30.08 2.73 19.56
CA LEU A 509 -30.94 3.87 19.88
C LEU A 509 -32.23 3.80 19.07
N SER A 510 -33.36 4.08 19.74
CA SER A 510 -34.63 4.24 19.04
C SER A 510 -34.61 5.50 18.16
N GLN A 511 -35.47 5.56 17.14
CA GLN A 511 -35.61 6.77 16.32
C GLN A 511 -36.02 8.00 17.14
N SER A 512 -36.80 7.80 18.21
CA SER A 512 -37.21 8.88 19.11
C SER A 512 -36.01 9.40 19.90
N ASP A 513 -35.20 8.51 20.50
CA ASP A 513 -33.98 8.89 21.24
C ASP A 513 -32.99 9.63 20.33
N LEU A 514 -32.79 9.13 19.11
CA LEU A 514 -31.88 9.75 18.15
C LEU A 514 -32.37 11.16 17.76
N SER A 515 -33.68 11.32 17.53
CA SER A 515 -34.28 12.62 17.21
C SER A 515 -34.10 13.64 18.35
N GLN A 516 -34.30 13.20 19.60
CA GLN A 516 -34.07 14.05 20.78
C GLN A 516 -32.61 14.46 20.93
N ILE A 517 -31.68 13.52 20.72
CA ILE A 517 -30.23 13.81 20.76
C ILE A 517 -29.86 14.83 19.69
N VAL A 518 -30.34 14.65 18.45
CA VAL A 518 -30.03 15.54 17.32
C VAL A 518 -30.61 16.94 17.50
N ALA A 519 -31.78 17.07 18.13
CA ALA A 519 -32.39 18.36 18.45
C ALA A 519 -31.58 19.17 19.48
N SER A 520 -30.76 18.51 20.29
CA SER A 520 -29.91 19.17 21.27
C SER A 520 -28.67 19.82 20.63
N ARG A 521 -28.29 20.99 21.16
CA ARG A 521 -27.03 21.66 20.78
C ARG A 521 -25.79 20.86 21.19
N ILE A 522 -25.94 19.94 22.16
CA ILE A 522 -24.89 19.09 22.71
C ILE A 522 -25.03 17.61 22.27
N ALA A 523 -25.55 17.37 21.06
CA ALA A 523 -25.81 16.03 20.53
C ALA A 523 -24.63 15.05 20.68
N GLY A 524 -23.40 15.52 20.46
CA GLY A 524 -22.20 14.70 20.62
C GLY A 524 -21.95 14.26 22.07
N GLU A 525 -22.12 15.17 23.04
CA GLU A 525 -21.97 14.86 24.46
C GLU A 525 -23.05 13.89 24.96
N LEU A 526 -24.28 14.01 24.45
CA LEU A 526 -25.34 13.04 24.78
C LEU A 526 -25.01 11.63 24.27
N LEU A 527 -24.46 11.51 23.05
CA LEU A 527 -23.95 10.22 22.55
C LEU A 527 -22.80 9.69 23.41
N LYS A 528 -21.87 10.57 23.81
CA LYS A 528 -20.75 10.22 24.69
C LYS A 528 -21.25 9.68 26.02
N GLN A 529 -22.21 10.34 26.66
CA GLN A 529 -22.81 9.89 27.91
C GLN A 529 -23.41 8.48 27.77
N LYS A 530 -24.11 8.19 26.66
CA LYS A 530 -24.66 6.84 26.40
C LYS A 530 -23.55 5.77 26.28
N SER A 531 -22.41 6.11 25.67
CA SER A 531 -21.24 5.22 25.59
C SER A 531 -20.60 5.01 26.97
N TYR A 532 -20.25 6.09 27.68
CA TYR A 532 -19.54 6.01 28.96
C TYR A 532 -20.39 5.41 30.09
N ALA A 533 -21.71 5.51 30.02
CA ALA A 533 -22.62 4.87 30.97
C ALA A 533 -22.54 3.32 30.96
N LEU A 534 -22.01 2.71 29.88
CA LEU A 534 -21.97 1.25 29.71
C LEU A 534 -21.06 0.52 30.70
N VAL A 535 -20.12 1.22 31.33
CA VAL A 535 -19.11 0.60 32.21
C VAL A 535 -19.37 0.93 33.68
N GLY A 536 -20.34 1.82 33.96
CA GLY A 536 -20.58 2.39 35.29
C GLY A 536 -19.35 3.10 35.88
N ASN A 537 -19.53 3.86 36.96
CA ASN A 537 -18.41 4.28 37.83
C ASN A 537 -17.92 3.05 38.61
N THR A 538 -17.31 2.09 37.93
CA THR A 538 -16.70 0.93 38.57
C THR A 538 -15.20 1.22 38.68
N PRO A 539 -14.65 1.29 39.91
CA PRO A 539 -13.33 1.87 40.20
C PRO A 539 -12.15 1.28 39.42
#